data_AF-A0AB34AG66-F1
#
_entry.id   AF-A0AB34AG66-F1
#
_cell.length_a   1.000
_cell.length_b   1.000
_cell.length_c   1.000
_cell.angle_alpha   90.00
_cell.angle_beta   90.00
_cell.angle_gamma   90.00
#
_symmetry.space_group_name_H-M   'P 1'
#
loop_
_entity.id
_entity.type
_entity.pdbx_description
1 polymer ?
#
loop_
_entity_poly.entity_id
_entity_poly.type
_entity_poly.pdbx_seq_one_letter_code
_entity_poly.pdbx_strand_id
1 'polypeptide(L)'
;MTNKLNRELSNRHIQLIAIGGAIGTGLFLGAGQSISLTGPSILLTYIIVGFVLFLFMRAMGEMLLANTKYKTFADIAHDQIGAFAGFVTGWTYWLTWITSGMAEITAVAKYVEYWVPDLPNWITSLACILILMTFNLTSTKMFGELEFWFAIIKVVTILALIVVGVVMIIFAIQTPFGKTSISNIYSNGGLFTHGASGFFMSFQMVVFSFTGIEILGITAGETRNPHKTIPKAINSVPIRILLFYVGALAVMMSIIPWQDIDPNNSPFVSLFALIGVPFAAGLINFVVLTAASSACNSGIFANSRILFGLSEKGQTHRLLMKTNHRGVPFVAILVTCALLSITVLLNYFIPNATQVFFYVTAISTILLVVVWMFIMHAYAKYAKSNPNHHKESQFKLPGGIHTARFVQLFFVFVLLILFIVPDTRMGVVLSPIWFILLGLIYFNYTKKERAIQSQVKEKV
;
A
#
# COMPACT_ATOMS: atom_id res chain seq x y z
N MET A 1 0.57 -16.53 -29.03
CA MET A 1 1.06 -15.53 -28.05
C MET A 1 0.94 -14.16 -28.69
N THR A 2 0.42 -13.17 -27.97
CA THR A 2 0.25 -11.80 -28.48
C THR A 2 1.08 -10.81 -27.63
N ASN A 3 1.14 -9.55 -28.06
CA ASN A 3 1.72 -8.44 -27.28
C ASN A 3 0.62 -7.47 -26.85
N LYS A 4 -0.54 -7.99 -26.43
CA LYS A 4 -1.72 -7.21 -26.02
C LYS A 4 -2.32 -7.79 -24.76
N LEU A 5 -2.70 -6.92 -23.84
CA LEU A 5 -3.38 -7.27 -22.59
C LEU A 5 -4.91 -7.38 -22.83
N ASN A 6 -5.54 -8.41 -22.26
CA ASN A 6 -6.99 -8.52 -22.23
C ASN A 6 -7.58 -7.67 -21.09
N ARG A 7 -8.63 -6.90 -21.38
CA ARG A 7 -9.36 -6.05 -20.42
C ARG A 7 -10.63 -6.76 -19.95
N GLU A 8 -10.49 -7.70 -19.01
CA GLU A 8 -11.60 -8.54 -18.51
C GLU A 8 -12.17 -8.08 -17.15
N LEU A 9 -11.62 -7.01 -16.56
CA LEU A 9 -12.10 -6.47 -15.28
C LEU A 9 -13.40 -5.67 -15.46
N SER A 10 -14.40 -6.00 -14.65
CA SER A 10 -15.68 -5.30 -14.61
C SER A 10 -15.61 -4.09 -13.66
N ASN A 11 -16.56 -3.16 -13.78
CA ASN A 11 -16.65 -1.98 -12.89
C ASN A 11 -16.72 -2.36 -11.40
N ARG A 12 -17.38 -3.49 -11.05
CA ARG A 12 -17.42 -3.97 -9.66
C ARG A 12 -16.05 -4.41 -9.16
N HIS A 13 -15.24 -5.04 -10.02
CA HIS A 13 -13.88 -5.46 -9.65
C HIS A 13 -13.02 -4.23 -9.38
N ILE A 14 -13.07 -3.22 -10.24
CA ILE A 14 -12.29 -1.98 -10.08
C ILE A 14 -12.63 -1.25 -8.77
N GLN A 15 -13.93 -1.13 -8.45
CA GLN A 15 -14.37 -0.47 -7.22
C GLN A 15 -13.91 -1.19 -5.96
N LEU A 16 -13.99 -2.52 -5.94
CA LEU A 16 -13.56 -3.31 -4.79
C LEU A 16 -12.05 -3.44 -4.68
N ILE A 17 -11.30 -3.47 -5.78
CA ILE A 17 -9.83 -3.36 -5.73
C ILE A 17 -9.44 -2.03 -5.06
N ALA A 18 -10.14 -0.94 -5.37
CA ALA A 18 -9.89 0.36 -4.75
C ALA A 18 -10.33 0.44 -3.27
N ILE A 19 -11.25 -0.42 -2.81
CA ILE A 19 -11.65 -0.51 -1.39
C ILE A 19 -10.72 -1.45 -0.65
N GLY A 20 -10.56 -2.67 -1.15
CA GLY A 20 -9.76 -3.74 -0.57
C GLY A 20 -8.26 -3.47 -0.60
N GLY A 21 -7.75 -2.77 -1.62
CA GLY A 21 -6.35 -2.35 -1.69
C GLY A 21 -5.99 -1.24 -0.70
N ALA A 22 -6.99 -0.53 -0.16
CA ALA A 22 -6.80 0.48 0.89
C ALA A 22 -6.95 -0.09 2.31
N ILE A 23 -7.17 -1.40 2.46
CA ILE A 23 -7.29 -2.10 3.75
C ILE A 23 -6.38 -3.34 3.68
N GLY A 24 -5.17 -3.19 4.21
CA GLY A 24 -4.11 -4.21 4.15
C GLY A 24 -3.60 -4.66 5.52
N THR A 25 -2.50 -5.41 5.50
CA THR A 25 -1.86 -5.95 6.71
C THR A 25 -1.28 -4.88 7.64
N GLY A 26 -0.98 -3.68 7.13
CA GLY A 26 -0.55 -2.57 7.99
C GLY A 26 -1.53 -2.26 9.12
N LEU A 27 -2.85 -2.35 8.85
CA LEU A 27 -3.87 -2.20 9.89
C LEU A 27 -3.91 -3.40 10.83
N PHE A 28 -3.90 -4.63 10.31
CA PHE A 28 -4.15 -5.81 11.14
C PHE A 28 -2.92 -6.33 11.88
N LEU A 29 -1.80 -6.48 11.18
CA LEU A 29 -0.54 -6.97 11.75
C LEU A 29 0.27 -5.81 12.34
N GLY A 30 0.35 -4.70 11.62
CA GLY A 30 1.15 -3.55 12.03
C GLY A 30 0.60 -2.80 13.25
N ALA A 31 -0.71 -2.89 13.52
CA ALA A 31 -1.31 -2.15 14.62
C ALA A 31 -0.82 -2.61 16.01
N GLY A 32 -0.67 -3.92 16.27
CA GLY A 32 -0.25 -4.42 17.59
C GLY A 32 1.08 -3.80 18.02
N GLN A 33 2.09 -3.91 17.17
CA GLN A 33 3.39 -3.30 17.42
C GLN A 33 3.32 -1.76 17.44
N SER A 34 2.57 -1.13 16.54
CA SER A 34 2.42 0.34 16.54
C SER A 34 1.82 0.85 17.85
N ILE A 35 0.78 0.18 18.36
CA ILE A 35 0.15 0.48 19.65
C ILE A 35 1.15 0.30 20.78
N SER A 36 1.94 -0.79 20.79
CA SER A 36 2.95 -0.99 21.84
C SER A 36 3.99 0.15 21.89
N LEU A 37 4.35 0.71 20.73
CA LEU A 37 5.34 1.78 20.62
C LEU A 37 4.80 3.17 20.97
N THR A 38 3.51 3.39 20.75
CA THR A 38 2.93 4.74 20.68
C THR A 38 1.75 4.95 21.63
N GLY A 39 1.19 3.85 22.12
CA GLY A 39 -0.05 3.82 22.87
C GLY A 39 -1.23 4.40 22.08
N PRO A 40 -2.14 5.09 22.76
CA PRO A 40 -3.35 5.65 22.16
C PRO A 40 -3.10 6.73 21.10
N SER A 41 -1.92 7.37 21.10
CA SER A 41 -1.55 8.39 20.12
C SER A 41 -1.54 7.88 18.67
N ILE A 42 -1.59 6.57 18.44
CA ILE A 42 -1.74 5.96 17.11
C ILE A 42 -2.97 6.49 16.36
N LEU A 43 -4.06 6.78 17.10
CA LEU A 43 -5.29 7.33 16.51
C LEU A 43 -5.02 8.69 15.86
N LEU A 44 -4.23 9.53 16.54
CA LEU A 44 -3.81 10.83 16.01
C LEU A 44 -2.89 10.65 14.81
N THR A 45 -1.97 9.69 14.84
CA THR A 45 -1.10 9.38 13.69
C THR A 45 -1.93 9.00 12.46
N TYR A 46 -2.93 8.12 12.59
CA TYR A 46 -3.83 7.76 11.49
C TYR A 46 -4.64 8.96 10.97
N ILE A 47 -5.12 9.84 11.85
CA ILE A 47 -5.84 11.06 11.45
C ILE A 47 -4.92 12.00 10.67
N ILE A 48 -3.71 12.26 11.18
CA ILE A 48 -2.74 13.18 10.56
C ILE A 48 -2.26 12.65 9.22
N VAL A 49 -1.76 11.41 9.19
CA VAL A 49 -1.30 10.77 7.95
C VAL A 49 -2.45 10.68 6.95
N GLY A 50 -3.62 10.24 7.41
CA GLY A 50 -4.81 10.13 6.57
C GLY A 50 -5.27 11.45 5.97
N PHE A 51 -5.22 12.54 6.74
CA PHE A 51 -5.52 13.89 6.26
C PHE A 51 -4.52 14.35 5.19
N VAL A 52 -3.22 14.17 5.44
CA VAL A 52 -2.17 14.53 4.46
C VAL A 52 -2.32 13.70 3.18
N LEU A 53 -2.61 12.41 3.30
CA LEU A 53 -2.83 11.55 2.15
C LEU A 53 -4.11 11.88 1.39
N PHE A 54 -5.16 12.35 2.07
CA PHE A 54 -6.33 12.91 1.38
C PHE A 54 -5.94 14.15 0.54
N LEU A 55 -5.09 15.04 1.03
CA LEU A 55 -4.58 16.18 0.26
C LEU A 55 -3.73 15.71 -0.93
N PHE A 56 -2.84 14.73 -0.73
CA PHE A 56 -2.10 14.08 -1.81
C PHE A 56 -3.05 13.54 -2.89
N MET A 57 -4.11 12.84 -2.49
CA MET A 57 -5.11 12.29 -3.41
C MET A 57 -5.88 13.39 -4.15
N ARG A 58 -6.19 14.52 -3.49
CA ARG A 58 -6.83 15.68 -4.14
C ARG A 58 -5.92 16.29 -5.22
N ALA A 59 -4.63 16.44 -4.94
CA ALA A 59 -3.64 16.92 -5.90
C ALA A 59 -3.54 15.99 -7.12
N MET A 60 -3.47 14.69 -6.85
CA MET A 60 -3.43 13.65 -7.87
C MET A 60 -4.70 13.62 -8.74
N GLY A 61 -5.87 13.65 -8.10
CA GLY A 61 -7.16 13.66 -8.80
C GLY A 61 -7.32 14.88 -9.71
N GLU A 62 -6.83 16.04 -9.29
CA GLU A 62 -6.82 17.23 -10.13
C GLU A 62 -6.00 17.04 -11.41
N MET A 63 -4.77 16.54 -11.31
CA MET A 63 -3.91 16.30 -12.48
C MET A 63 -4.49 15.24 -13.43
N LEU A 64 -5.08 14.18 -12.88
CA LEU A 64 -5.73 13.12 -13.68
C LEU A 64 -6.93 13.64 -14.45
N LEU A 65 -7.68 14.59 -13.88
CA LEU A 65 -8.82 15.22 -14.54
C LEU A 65 -8.40 16.31 -15.53
N ALA A 66 -7.23 16.92 -15.33
CA ALA A 66 -6.66 17.88 -16.28
C ALA A 66 -6.21 17.21 -17.60
N ASN A 67 -5.76 15.95 -17.54
CA ASN A 67 -5.43 15.17 -18.73
C ASN A 67 -5.76 13.69 -18.52
N THR A 68 -6.91 13.28 -19.05
CA THR A 68 -7.42 11.90 -18.97
C THR A 68 -6.63 10.89 -19.79
N LYS A 69 -5.61 11.32 -20.56
CA LYS A 69 -4.70 10.43 -21.27
C LYS A 69 -3.62 9.84 -20.37
N TYR A 70 -3.40 10.38 -19.17
CA TYR A 70 -2.49 9.77 -18.20
C TYR A 70 -2.99 8.40 -17.78
N LYS A 71 -2.13 7.39 -17.87
CA LYS A 71 -2.45 6.02 -17.46
C LYS A 71 -1.82 5.67 -16.12
N THR A 72 -0.72 6.33 -15.76
CA THR A 72 0.08 6.09 -14.56
C THR A 72 0.66 7.38 -13.99
N PHE A 73 1.09 7.34 -12.73
CA PHE A 73 1.83 8.46 -12.12
C PHE A 73 3.18 8.71 -12.78
N ALA A 74 3.78 7.67 -13.33
CA ALA A 74 4.98 7.81 -14.14
C ALA A 74 4.73 8.67 -15.38
N ASP A 75 3.52 8.64 -15.97
CA ASP A 75 3.16 9.51 -17.09
C ASP A 75 3.02 10.97 -16.63
N ILE A 76 2.41 11.21 -15.47
CA ILE A 76 2.30 12.54 -14.87
C ILE A 76 3.70 13.10 -14.56
N ALA A 77 4.56 12.32 -13.92
CA ALA A 77 5.94 12.73 -13.62
C ALA A 77 6.75 12.96 -14.90
N HIS A 78 6.56 12.12 -15.93
CA HIS A 78 7.19 12.29 -17.23
C HIS A 78 6.80 13.61 -17.88
N ASP A 79 5.50 13.90 -17.95
CA ASP A 79 4.95 15.08 -18.64
C ASP A 79 5.24 16.37 -17.87
N GLN A 80 5.00 16.36 -16.55
CA GLN A 80 5.14 17.57 -15.74
C GLN A 80 6.59 17.85 -15.38
N ILE A 81 7.41 16.85 -15.01
CA ILE A 81 8.78 17.06 -14.53
C ILE A 81 9.79 16.83 -15.66
N GLY A 82 9.71 15.68 -16.33
CA GLY A 82 10.57 15.30 -17.45
C GLY A 82 10.80 13.79 -17.52
N ALA A 83 11.41 13.33 -18.62
CA ALA A 83 11.57 11.91 -18.93
C ALA A 83 12.28 11.09 -17.84
N PHE A 84 13.35 11.65 -17.24
CA PHE A 84 14.05 11.01 -16.12
C PHE A 84 13.14 10.80 -14.90
N ALA A 85 12.34 11.80 -14.53
CA ALA A 85 11.43 11.69 -13.41
C ALA A 85 10.34 10.64 -13.65
N GLY A 86 9.82 10.55 -14.88
CA GLY A 86 8.91 9.48 -15.28
C GLY A 86 9.53 8.08 -15.17
N PHE A 87 10.78 7.95 -15.62
CA PHE A 87 11.55 6.70 -15.51
C PHE A 87 11.76 6.29 -14.04
N VAL A 88 12.28 7.20 -13.22
CA VAL A 88 12.53 6.94 -11.79
C VAL A 88 11.24 6.61 -11.05
N THR A 89 10.16 7.36 -11.30
CA THR A 89 8.84 7.12 -10.69
C THR A 89 8.33 5.74 -11.06
N GLY A 90 8.39 5.34 -12.33
CA GLY A 90 7.91 4.03 -12.79
C GLY A 90 8.66 2.85 -12.17
N TRP A 91 9.99 2.89 -12.19
CA TRP A 91 10.83 1.82 -11.63
C TRP A 91 10.78 1.77 -10.11
N THR A 92 10.77 2.92 -9.45
CA THR A 92 10.65 2.97 -7.98
C THR A 92 9.30 2.44 -7.53
N TYR A 93 8.21 2.80 -8.23
CA TYR A 93 6.88 2.29 -7.91
C TYR A 93 6.76 0.77 -8.15
N TRP A 94 7.40 0.25 -9.20
CA TRP A 94 7.52 -1.19 -9.40
C TRP A 94 8.24 -1.87 -8.24
N LEU A 95 9.38 -1.32 -7.79
CA LEU A 95 10.12 -1.88 -6.66
C LEU A 95 9.31 -1.80 -5.36
N THR A 96 8.59 -0.70 -5.12
CA THR A 96 7.67 -0.56 -3.97
C THR A 96 6.67 -1.71 -3.90
N TRP A 97 6.05 -2.08 -5.03
CA TRP A 97 5.10 -3.20 -5.05
C TRP A 97 5.76 -4.56 -4.85
N ILE A 98 7.02 -4.73 -5.27
CA ILE A 98 7.80 -5.94 -4.95
C ILE A 98 8.00 -6.01 -3.44
N THR A 99 8.57 -4.97 -2.83
CA THR A 99 8.84 -4.95 -1.39
C THR A 99 7.55 -5.03 -0.57
N SER A 100 6.47 -4.37 -0.99
CA SER A 100 5.18 -4.50 -0.34
C SER A 100 4.68 -5.94 -0.39
N GLY A 101 4.70 -6.59 -1.57
CA GLY A 101 4.31 -8.00 -1.71
C GLY A 101 5.15 -8.95 -0.85
N MET A 102 6.44 -8.67 -0.69
CA MET A 102 7.32 -9.41 0.22
C MET A 102 6.85 -9.31 1.69
N ALA A 103 6.39 -8.14 2.13
CA ALA A 103 5.81 -7.96 3.46
C ALA A 103 4.49 -8.75 3.59
N GLU A 104 3.63 -8.70 2.58
CA GLU A 104 2.36 -9.43 2.59
C GLU A 104 2.55 -10.95 2.66
N ILE A 105 3.51 -11.51 1.94
CA ILE A 105 3.84 -12.95 2.00
C ILE A 105 4.35 -13.35 3.39
N THR A 106 5.14 -12.47 4.01
CA THR A 106 5.63 -12.68 5.38
C THR A 106 4.47 -12.64 6.38
N ALA A 107 3.52 -11.73 6.20
CA ALA A 107 2.32 -11.69 7.01
C ALA A 107 1.47 -12.96 6.85
N VAL A 108 1.31 -13.48 5.62
CA VAL A 108 0.64 -14.78 5.40
C VAL A 108 1.33 -15.89 6.18
N ALA A 109 2.66 -15.96 6.14
CA ALA A 109 3.43 -16.95 6.91
C ALA A 109 3.13 -16.83 8.41
N LYS A 110 3.23 -15.61 8.96
CA LYS A 110 2.95 -15.33 10.37
C LYS A 110 1.55 -15.77 10.81
N TYR A 111 0.53 -15.53 9.97
CA TYR A 111 -0.84 -15.90 10.32
C TYR A 111 -1.11 -17.40 10.18
N VAL A 112 -0.40 -18.13 9.32
CA VAL A 112 -0.53 -19.60 9.24
C VAL A 112 0.02 -20.29 10.48
N GLU A 113 1.02 -19.70 11.16
CA GLU A 113 1.56 -20.21 12.44
C GLU A 113 0.45 -20.46 13.47
N TYR A 114 -0.66 -19.72 13.42
CA TYR A 114 -1.81 -19.94 14.32
C TYR A 114 -2.38 -21.36 14.25
N TRP A 115 -2.49 -21.93 13.03
CA TRP A 115 -3.03 -23.28 12.85
C TRP A 115 -1.94 -24.35 12.77
N VAL A 116 -0.76 -23.99 12.27
CA VAL A 116 0.35 -24.93 12.05
C VAL A 116 1.65 -24.32 12.56
N PRO A 117 1.83 -24.19 13.89
CA PRO A 117 2.95 -23.45 14.49
C PRO A 117 4.32 -24.06 14.18
N ASP A 118 4.38 -25.37 13.97
CA ASP A 118 5.63 -26.09 13.67
C ASP A 118 6.03 -25.99 12.19
N LEU A 119 5.18 -25.42 11.32
CA LEU A 119 5.47 -25.28 9.89
C LEU A 119 6.42 -24.09 9.67
N PRO A 120 7.63 -24.31 9.11
CA PRO A 120 8.56 -23.21 8.87
C PRO A 120 7.98 -22.12 7.95
N ASN A 121 8.17 -20.86 8.34
CA ASN A 121 7.63 -19.69 7.65
C ASN A 121 7.95 -19.65 6.14
N TRP A 122 9.17 -20.05 5.77
CA TRP A 122 9.59 -20.08 4.36
C TRP A 122 8.74 -21.04 3.50
N ILE A 123 8.26 -22.17 4.05
CA ILE A 123 7.42 -23.13 3.33
C ILE A 123 6.07 -22.48 3.02
N THR A 124 5.47 -21.85 4.03
CA THR A 124 4.20 -21.13 3.87
C THR A 124 4.35 -19.98 2.88
N SER A 125 5.43 -19.20 2.97
CA SER A 125 5.72 -18.13 2.02
C SER A 125 5.82 -18.65 0.58
N LEU A 126 6.54 -19.75 0.37
CA LEU A 126 6.71 -20.36 -0.95
C LEU A 126 5.37 -20.88 -1.50
N ALA A 127 4.60 -21.59 -0.67
CA ALA A 127 3.28 -22.08 -1.05
C ALA A 127 2.34 -20.94 -1.44
N CYS A 128 2.32 -19.85 -0.66
CA CYS A 128 1.54 -18.66 -0.96
C CYS A 128 1.91 -18.06 -2.33
N ILE A 129 3.20 -17.87 -2.61
CA ILE A 129 3.68 -17.35 -3.91
C ILE A 129 3.22 -18.25 -5.05
N LEU A 130 3.40 -19.57 -4.93
CA LEU A 130 3.04 -20.52 -5.99
C LEU A 130 1.53 -20.55 -6.27
N ILE A 131 0.70 -20.50 -5.22
CA ILE A 131 -0.76 -20.44 -5.34
C ILE A 131 -1.18 -19.14 -6.04
N LEU A 132 -0.71 -17.99 -5.57
CA LEU A 132 -1.06 -16.69 -6.16
C LEU A 132 -0.54 -16.54 -7.58
N MET A 133 0.67 -17.06 -7.87
CA MET A 133 1.24 -17.10 -9.21
C MET A 133 0.35 -17.92 -10.15
N THR A 134 -0.11 -19.10 -9.71
CA THR A 134 -0.98 -19.97 -10.52
C THR A 134 -2.29 -19.26 -10.87
N PHE A 135 -2.92 -18.57 -9.91
CA PHE A 135 -4.13 -17.79 -10.18
C PHE A 135 -3.88 -16.65 -11.17
N ASN A 136 -2.79 -15.90 -11.00
CA ASN A 136 -2.44 -14.79 -11.88
C ASN A 136 -2.07 -15.23 -13.31
N LEU A 137 -1.49 -16.43 -13.47
CA LEU A 137 -1.19 -17.00 -14.79
C LEU A 137 -2.44 -17.50 -15.52
N THR A 138 -3.49 -17.85 -14.77
CA THR A 138 -4.71 -18.48 -15.32
C THR A 138 -5.61 -17.47 -16.04
N SER A 139 -6.06 -16.40 -15.39
CA SER A 139 -6.90 -15.37 -16.03
C SER A 139 -6.98 -14.10 -15.18
N THR A 140 -7.05 -12.95 -15.83
CA THR A 140 -7.27 -11.64 -15.18
C THR A 140 -8.67 -11.54 -14.56
N LYS A 141 -9.65 -12.31 -15.06
CA LYS A 141 -10.97 -12.43 -14.43
C LYS A 141 -10.91 -13.14 -13.08
N MET A 142 -10.14 -14.23 -12.97
CA MET A 142 -9.99 -14.98 -11.72
C MET A 142 -9.40 -14.10 -10.62
N PHE A 143 -8.38 -13.30 -10.97
CA PHE A 143 -7.85 -12.26 -10.09
C PHE A 143 -8.96 -11.31 -9.57
N GLY A 144 -9.79 -10.79 -10.47
CA GLY A 144 -10.85 -9.84 -10.10
C GLY A 144 -11.93 -10.42 -9.20
N GLU A 145 -12.29 -11.71 -9.39
CA GLU A 145 -13.24 -12.41 -8.52
C GLU A 145 -12.64 -12.69 -7.13
N LEU A 146 -11.35 -13.08 -7.05
CA LEU A 146 -10.68 -13.25 -5.74
C LEU A 146 -10.65 -11.94 -4.96
N GLU A 147 -10.26 -10.84 -5.59
CA GLU A 147 -10.27 -9.52 -4.95
C GLU A 147 -11.67 -9.07 -4.54
N PHE A 148 -12.69 -9.39 -5.34
CA PHE A 148 -14.08 -9.12 -5.00
C PHE A 148 -14.45 -9.76 -3.65
N TRP A 149 -14.18 -11.05 -3.49
CA TRP A 149 -14.50 -11.78 -2.26
C TRP A 149 -13.62 -11.35 -1.09
N PHE A 150 -12.31 -11.18 -1.29
CA PHE A 150 -11.40 -10.73 -0.23
C PHE A 150 -11.76 -9.33 0.29
N ALA A 151 -12.16 -8.40 -0.58
CA ALA A 151 -12.60 -7.08 -0.16
C ALA A 151 -13.88 -7.13 0.67
N ILE A 152 -14.85 -7.98 0.30
CA ILE A 152 -16.10 -8.16 1.06
C ILE A 152 -15.81 -8.71 2.46
N ILE A 153 -15.00 -9.76 2.55
CA ILE A 153 -14.63 -10.38 3.83
C ILE A 153 -14.02 -9.31 4.76
N LYS A 154 -13.04 -8.54 4.27
CA LYS A 154 -12.39 -7.46 5.04
C LYS A 154 -13.39 -6.42 5.56
N VAL A 155 -14.23 -5.87 4.68
CA VAL A 155 -15.17 -4.79 5.05
C VAL A 155 -16.21 -5.29 6.04
N VAL A 156 -16.82 -6.45 5.79
CA VAL A 156 -17.83 -7.02 6.68
C VAL A 156 -17.24 -7.31 8.06
N THR A 157 -16.03 -7.86 8.13
CA THR A 157 -15.38 -8.13 9.42
C THR A 157 -15.10 -6.86 10.21
N ILE A 158 -14.58 -5.80 9.58
CA ILE A 158 -14.32 -4.54 10.30
C ILE A 158 -15.62 -3.91 10.80
N LEU A 159 -16.69 -3.93 10.00
CA LEU A 159 -17.99 -3.43 10.43
C LEU A 159 -18.55 -4.25 11.59
N ALA A 160 -18.47 -5.58 11.52
CA ALA A 160 -18.91 -6.46 12.61
C ALA A 160 -18.10 -6.19 13.89
N LEU A 161 -16.79 -6.00 13.77
CA LEU A 161 -15.91 -5.68 14.89
C LEU A 161 -16.31 -4.38 15.59
N ILE A 162 -16.56 -3.32 14.81
CA ILE A 162 -16.98 -2.03 15.34
C ILE A 162 -18.34 -2.16 16.03
N VAL A 163 -19.32 -2.82 15.40
CA VAL A 163 -20.66 -3.00 15.97
C VAL A 163 -20.60 -3.77 17.28
N VAL A 164 -19.94 -4.93 17.28
CA VAL A 164 -19.83 -5.76 18.49
C VAL A 164 -19.09 -5.01 19.59
N GLY A 165 -17.98 -4.35 19.26
CA GLY A 165 -17.23 -3.62 20.26
C GLY A 165 -18.00 -2.42 20.83
N VAL A 166 -18.76 -1.68 20.01
CA VAL A 166 -19.66 -0.62 20.49
C VAL A 166 -20.72 -1.18 21.43
N VAL A 167 -21.32 -2.33 21.12
CA VAL A 167 -22.25 -3.03 22.01
C VAL A 167 -21.56 -3.37 23.34
N MET A 168 -20.36 -3.94 23.30
CA MET A 168 -19.60 -4.26 24.51
C MET A 168 -19.34 -3.01 25.36
N ILE A 169 -19.01 -1.87 24.75
CA ILE A 169 -18.76 -0.61 25.45
C ILE A 169 -20.05 -0.04 26.07
N ILE A 170 -21.17 -0.05 25.33
CA ILE A 170 -22.46 0.48 25.81
C ILE A 170 -22.97 -0.29 27.03
N PHE A 171 -22.88 -1.63 26.98
CA PHE A 171 -23.28 -2.48 28.10
C PHE A 171 -22.18 -2.64 29.16
N ALA A 172 -21.02 -2.04 28.93
CA ALA A 172 -19.86 -2.06 29.80
C ALA A 172 -19.52 -3.47 30.31
N ILE A 173 -19.44 -4.41 29.36
CA ILE A 173 -19.20 -5.83 29.56
C ILE A 173 -17.86 -6.05 30.27
N GLN A 174 -17.82 -7.00 31.20
CA GLN A 174 -16.59 -7.37 31.89
C GLN A 174 -15.75 -8.29 30.99
N THR A 175 -14.47 -7.96 30.81
CA THR A 175 -13.48 -8.78 30.10
C THR A 175 -12.37 -9.21 31.06
N PRO A 176 -11.48 -10.15 30.67
CA PRO A 176 -10.26 -10.47 31.42
C PRO A 176 -9.34 -9.26 31.66
N PHE A 177 -9.45 -8.22 30.83
CA PHE A 177 -8.66 -6.98 30.93
C PHE A 177 -9.38 -5.85 31.68
N GLY A 178 -10.53 -6.16 32.30
CA GLY A 178 -11.37 -5.19 33.00
C GLY A 178 -12.64 -4.83 32.24
N LYS A 179 -13.31 -3.78 32.72
CA LYS A 179 -14.57 -3.30 32.18
C LYS A 179 -14.35 -2.56 30.87
N THR A 180 -15.11 -2.90 29.83
CA THR A 180 -15.06 -2.16 28.57
C THR A 180 -15.52 -0.72 28.77
N SER A 181 -14.73 0.23 28.28
CA SER A 181 -15.00 1.66 28.43
C SER A 181 -14.14 2.47 27.47
N ILE A 182 -14.71 3.56 26.93
CA ILE A 182 -13.93 4.55 26.17
C ILE A 182 -12.79 5.12 27.02
N SER A 183 -12.94 5.14 28.34
CA SER A 183 -11.87 5.58 29.24
C SER A 183 -10.60 4.75 29.12
N ASN A 184 -10.67 3.47 28.74
CA ASN A 184 -9.50 2.61 28.59
C ASN A 184 -8.50 3.13 27.54
N ILE A 185 -8.97 3.99 26.61
CA ILE A 185 -8.11 4.67 25.65
C ILE A 185 -7.15 5.64 26.35
N TYR A 186 -7.53 6.31 27.44
CA TYR A 186 -6.72 7.42 28.01
C TYR A 186 -6.47 7.33 29.51
N SER A 187 -7.19 6.49 30.25
CA SER A 187 -7.05 6.32 31.71
C SER A 187 -5.65 5.83 32.10
N ASN A 188 -4.96 5.22 31.15
CA ASN A 188 -3.73 4.47 31.33
C ASN A 188 -2.51 5.27 30.82
N GLY A 189 -2.34 6.49 31.32
CA GLY A 189 -1.21 7.37 30.98
C GLY A 189 -1.47 8.43 29.90
N GLY A 190 -2.74 8.70 29.57
CA GLY A 190 -3.14 9.71 28.58
C GLY A 190 -2.89 9.27 27.13
N LEU A 191 -2.87 10.23 26.20
CA LEU A 191 -2.69 9.93 24.77
C LEU A 191 -1.21 9.66 24.40
N PHE A 192 -0.27 10.39 25.00
CA PHE A 192 1.15 10.34 24.67
C PHE A 192 1.96 9.56 25.70
N THR A 193 1.65 8.27 25.86
CA THR A 193 2.18 7.41 26.94
C THR A 193 3.70 7.21 26.86
N HIS A 194 4.26 7.23 25.64
CA HIS A 194 5.70 7.15 25.36
C HIS A 194 6.27 8.51 24.90
N GLY A 195 5.59 9.60 25.24
CA GLY A 195 5.93 10.96 24.84
C GLY A 195 5.92 11.16 23.32
N ALA A 196 6.58 12.24 22.87
CA ALA A 196 6.67 12.56 21.43
C ALA A 196 7.44 11.49 20.64
N SER A 197 8.40 10.82 21.27
CA SER A 197 9.22 9.79 20.61
C SER A 197 8.38 8.60 20.14
N GLY A 198 7.55 8.02 21.01
CA GLY A 198 6.65 6.92 20.66
C GLY A 198 5.58 7.35 19.65
N PHE A 199 5.06 8.57 19.77
CA PHE A 199 4.14 9.16 18.78
C PHE A 199 4.74 9.10 17.37
N PHE A 200 5.97 9.59 17.21
CA PHE A 200 6.64 9.61 15.91
C PHE A 200 7.02 8.22 15.39
N MET A 201 7.33 7.25 16.26
CA MET A 201 7.67 5.89 15.83
C MET A 201 6.52 5.18 15.07
N SER A 202 5.26 5.53 15.35
CA SER A 202 4.11 4.92 14.66
C SER A 202 3.95 5.37 13.20
N PHE A 203 4.56 6.49 12.79
CA PHE A 203 4.39 7.04 11.44
C PHE A 203 4.83 6.07 10.34
N GLN A 204 5.88 5.27 10.58
CA GLN A 204 6.35 4.29 9.60
C GLN A 204 5.25 3.30 9.21
N MET A 205 4.71 2.61 10.21
CA MET A 205 3.71 1.57 9.98
C MET A 205 2.36 2.16 9.56
N VAL A 206 2.00 3.34 10.07
CA VAL A 206 0.77 4.03 9.66
C VAL A 206 0.87 4.46 8.20
N VAL A 207 1.99 5.04 7.76
CA VAL A 207 2.19 5.38 6.33
C VAL A 207 2.19 4.12 5.48
N PHE A 208 2.84 3.04 5.91
CA PHE A 208 2.78 1.75 5.23
C PHE A 208 1.33 1.23 5.10
N SER A 209 0.51 1.41 6.14
CA SER A 209 -0.89 0.97 6.14
C SER A 209 -1.74 1.63 5.04
N PHE A 210 -1.34 2.81 4.57
CA PHE A 210 -2.01 3.51 3.47
C PHE A 210 -1.44 3.18 2.09
N THR A 211 -0.45 2.29 1.99
CA THR A 211 0.03 1.79 0.69
C THR A 211 -1.14 1.24 -0.10
N GLY A 212 -1.24 1.62 -1.37
CA GLY A 212 -2.34 1.23 -2.24
C GLY A 212 -3.47 2.26 -2.34
N ILE A 213 -3.47 3.30 -1.49
CA ILE A 213 -4.39 4.44 -1.67
C ILE A 213 -4.21 5.08 -3.06
N GLU A 214 -2.98 5.09 -3.57
CA GLU A 214 -2.63 5.62 -4.86
C GLU A 214 -3.11 4.72 -6.02
N ILE A 215 -3.51 3.46 -5.81
CA ILE A 215 -4.09 2.62 -6.90
C ILE A 215 -5.29 3.31 -7.55
N LEU A 216 -6.04 4.12 -6.79
CA LEU A 216 -7.13 4.92 -7.31
C LEU A 216 -6.71 5.77 -8.53
N GLY A 217 -5.50 6.32 -8.54
CA GLY A 217 -5.02 7.11 -9.67
C GLY A 217 -4.57 6.28 -10.89
N ILE A 218 -4.28 4.99 -10.73
CA ILE A 218 -4.07 4.07 -11.86
C ILE A 218 -5.43 3.68 -12.45
N THR A 219 -6.40 3.34 -11.58
CA THR A 219 -7.77 2.99 -12.02
C THR A 219 -8.50 4.15 -12.70
N ALA A 220 -8.09 5.39 -12.43
CA ALA A 220 -8.60 6.58 -13.10
C ALA A 220 -8.44 6.50 -14.63
N GLY A 221 -7.29 6.01 -15.14
CA GLY A 221 -7.03 5.85 -16.57
C GLY A 221 -7.90 4.78 -17.25
N GLU A 222 -8.56 3.92 -16.47
CA GLU A 222 -9.44 2.86 -16.95
C GLU A 222 -10.93 3.17 -16.72
N THR A 223 -11.24 4.33 -16.14
CA THR A 223 -12.60 4.70 -15.71
C THR A 223 -13.40 5.32 -16.85
N ARG A 224 -14.63 4.82 -17.08
CA ARG A 224 -15.54 5.35 -18.14
C ARG A 224 -15.94 6.82 -17.96
N ASN A 225 -16.17 7.24 -16.71
CA ASN A 225 -16.62 8.59 -16.35
C ASN A 225 -15.68 9.22 -15.30
N PRO A 226 -14.45 9.60 -15.67
CA PRO A 226 -13.42 10.03 -14.72
C PRO A 226 -13.86 11.23 -13.88
N HIS A 227 -14.51 12.23 -14.48
CA HIS A 227 -14.98 13.45 -13.81
C HIS A 227 -16.00 13.23 -12.68
N LYS A 228 -16.71 12.10 -12.67
CA LYS A 228 -17.66 11.76 -11.59
C LYS A 228 -17.07 10.75 -10.61
N THR A 229 -16.40 9.73 -11.12
CA THR A 229 -15.91 8.62 -10.32
C THR A 229 -14.69 8.99 -9.47
N ILE A 230 -13.73 9.73 -10.04
CA ILE A 230 -12.48 10.10 -9.35
C ILE A 230 -12.79 11.00 -8.14
N PRO A 231 -13.57 12.10 -8.28
CA PRO A 231 -13.94 12.92 -7.12
C PRO A 231 -14.68 12.15 -6.03
N LYS A 232 -15.65 11.31 -6.42
CA LYS A 232 -16.42 10.50 -5.47
C LYS A 232 -15.54 9.53 -4.69
N ALA A 233 -14.61 8.86 -5.37
CA ALA A 233 -13.70 7.92 -4.74
C ALA A 233 -12.77 8.62 -3.75
N ILE A 234 -12.13 9.72 -4.16
CA ILE A 234 -11.21 10.50 -3.32
C ILE A 234 -11.93 11.12 -2.12
N ASN A 235 -13.10 11.73 -2.33
CA ASN A 235 -13.87 12.33 -1.23
C ASN A 235 -14.44 11.30 -0.26
N SER A 236 -14.48 10.01 -0.64
CA SER A 236 -14.83 8.92 0.28
C SER A 236 -13.64 8.43 1.13
N VAL A 237 -12.41 8.90 0.87
CA VAL A 237 -11.23 8.49 1.63
C VAL A 237 -11.38 8.85 3.11
N PRO A 238 -11.67 10.11 3.53
CA PRO A 238 -11.70 10.47 4.95
C PRO A 238 -12.64 9.61 5.79
N ILE A 239 -13.84 9.31 5.27
CA ILE A 239 -14.80 8.46 6.00
C ILE A 239 -14.29 7.02 6.15
N ARG A 240 -13.58 6.47 5.15
CA ARG A 240 -12.95 5.14 5.25
C ARG A 240 -11.81 5.14 6.26
N ILE A 241 -11.03 6.21 6.34
CA ILE A 241 -9.96 6.36 7.33
C ILE A 241 -10.54 6.40 8.75
N LEU A 242 -11.53 7.26 8.97
CA LEU A 242 -12.18 7.40 10.26
C LEU A 242 -12.88 6.10 10.68
N LEU A 243 -13.52 5.40 9.75
CA LEU A 243 -14.25 4.17 10.07
C LEU A 243 -13.31 2.98 10.27
N PHE A 244 -12.49 2.64 9.26
CA PHE A 244 -11.74 1.39 9.25
C PHE A 244 -10.46 1.43 10.06
N TYR A 245 -9.84 2.61 10.21
CA TYR A 245 -8.58 2.75 10.95
C TYR A 245 -8.85 3.30 12.34
N VAL A 246 -9.35 4.53 12.42
CA VAL A 246 -9.52 5.21 13.71
C VAL A 246 -10.62 4.54 14.54
N GLY A 247 -11.78 4.30 13.95
CA GLY A 247 -12.93 3.70 14.63
C GLY A 247 -12.65 2.28 15.10
N ALA A 248 -12.10 1.43 14.23
CA ALA A 248 -11.76 0.05 14.60
C ALA A 248 -10.72 0.00 15.74
N LEU A 249 -9.66 0.82 15.68
CA LEU A 249 -8.64 0.88 16.73
C LEU A 249 -9.16 1.49 18.04
N ALA A 250 -9.98 2.54 17.97
CA ALA A 250 -10.55 3.17 19.15
C ALA A 250 -11.50 2.21 19.89
N VAL A 251 -12.36 1.50 19.14
CA VAL A 251 -13.24 0.46 19.71
C VAL A 251 -12.42 -0.65 20.35
N MET A 252 -11.39 -1.12 19.66
CA MET A 252 -10.51 -2.18 20.17
C MET A 252 -9.78 -1.72 21.46
N MET A 253 -9.19 -0.53 21.50
CA MET A 253 -8.51 0.00 22.70
C MET A 253 -9.46 0.37 23.84
N SER A 254 -10.76 0.55 23.55
CA SER A 254 -11.79 0.70 24.59
C SER A 254 -12.10 -0.62 25.30
N ILE A 255 -11.78 -1.75 24.66
CA ILE A 255 -12.09 -3.09 25.14
C ILE A 255 -10.86 -3.74 25.76
N ILE A 256 -9.72 -3.65 25.07
CA ILE A 256 -8.42 -4.12 25.55
C ILE A 256 -7.56 -2.87 25.80
N PRO A 257 -7.21 -2.56 27.06
CA PRO A 257 -6.31 -1.45 27.36
C PRO A 257 -5.01 -1.59 26.56
N TRP A 258 -4.45 -0.46 26.13
CA TRP A 258 -3.35 -0.46 25.16
C TRP A 258 -2.09 -1.19 25.66
N GLN A 259 -1.88 -1.32 26.97
CA GLN A 259 -0.74 -2.05 27.55
C GLN A 259 -0.87 -3.57 27.46
N ASP A 260 -2.10 -4.06 27.39
CA ASP A 260 -2.40 -5.50 27.38
C ASP A 260 -2.47 -6.05 25.94
N ILE A 261 -2.23 -5.19 24.95
CA ILE A 261 -2.20 -5.56 23.53
C ILE A 261 -0.85 -6.19 23.21
N ASP A 262 -0.87 -7.47 22.84
CA ASP A 262 0.32 -8.19 22.41
C ASP A 262 0.89 -7.57 21.11
N PRO A 263 2.14 -7.10 21.10
CA PRO A 263 2.77 -6.51 19.91
C PRO A 263 2.98 -7.51 18.77
N ASN A 264 3.04 -8.81 19.06
CA ASN A 264 3.35 -9.84 18.07
C ASN A 264 2.13 -10.41 17.37
N ASN A 265 0.93 -10.06 17.83
CA ASN A 265 -0.33 -10.59 17.33
C ASN A 265 -1.25 -9.46 16.85
N SER A 266 -2.23 -9.81 16.02
CA SER A 266 -3.24 -8.85 15.59
C SER A 266 -4.15 -8.50 16.77
N PRO A 267 -4.29 -7.22 17.16
CA PRO A 267 -5.18 -6.82 18.25
C PRO A 267 -6.64 -7.16 17.96
N PHE A 268 -7.00 -7.24 16.68
CA PHE A 268 -8.34 -7.60 16.25
C PHE A 268 -8.65 -9.09 16.44
N VAL A 269 -7.64 -9.97 16.37
CA VAL A 269 -7.80 -11.40 16.71
C VAL A 269 -8.07 -11.55 18.20
N SER A 270 -7.31 -10.83 19.03
CA SER A 270 -7.46 -10.85 20.49
C SER A 270 -8.85 -10.39 20.94
N LEU A 271 -9.39 -9.33 20.33
CA LEU A 271 -10.73 -8.84 20.65
C LEU A 271 -11.82 -9.92 20.47
N PHE A 272 -11.76 -10.69 19.40
CA PHE A 272 -12.77 -11.72 19.13
C PHE A 272 -12.62 -12.98 19.96
N ALA A 273 -11.40 -13.27 20.43
CA ALA A 273 -11.18 -14.32 21.41
C ALA A 273 -11.92 -14.03 22.73
N LEU A 274 -12.11 -12.75 23.08
CA LEU A 274 -12.80 -12.34 24.31
C LEU A 274 -14.31 -12.56 24.30
N ILE A 275 -14.94 -12.62 23.12
CA ILE A 275 -16.40 -12.75 22.99
C ILE A 275 -16.86 -14.19 23.31
N GLY A 276 -15.92 -15.11 23.58
CA GLY A 276 -16.23 -16.48 24.01
C GLY A 276 -16.84 -17.34 22.92
N VAL A 277 -16.82 -16.88 21.66
CA VAL A 277 -17.28 -17.66 20.50
C VAL A 277 -16.17 -18.65 20.12
N PRO A 278 -16.40 -19.97 20.27
CA PRO A 278 -15.48 -20.98 19.77
C PRO A 278 -15.24 -20.70 18.28
N PHE A 279 -13.99 -20.69 17.82
CA PHE A 279 -13.57 -20.36 16.45
C PHE A 279 -13.46 -18.88 16.06
N ALA A 280 -13.85 -17.90 16.90
CA ALA A 280 -13.78 -16.49 16.49
C ALA A 280 -12.35 -15.97 16.27
N ALA A 281 -11.39 -16.39 17.11
CA ALA A 281 -9.97 -16.08 16.90
C ALA A 281 -9.46 -16.64 15.55
N GLY A 282 -9.77 -17.90 15.24
CA GLY A 282 -9.43 -18.52 13.96
C GLY A 282 -10.11 -17.83 12.77
N LEU A 283 -11.37 -17.40 12.90
CA LEU A 283 -12.07 -16.67 11.84
C LEU A 283 -11.40 -15.33 11.54
N ILE A 284 -11.06 -14.53 12.56
CA ILE A 284 -10.37 -13.26 12.34
C ILE A 284 -8.97 -13.49 11.80
N ASN A 285 -8.26 -14.51 12.29
CA ASN A 285 -6.97 -14.88 11.76
C ASN A 285 -7.04 -15.22 10.25
N PHE A 286 -8.10 -15.93 9.84
CA PHE A 286 -8.40 -16.19 8.43
C PHE A 286 -8.71 -14.91 7.66
N VAL A 287 -9.49 -13.98 8.23
CA VAL A 287 -9.75 -12.67 7.61
C VAL A 287 -8.45 -11.92 7.37
N VAL A 288 -7.53 -11.88 8.34
CA VAL A 288 -6.25 -11.20 8.15
C VAL A 288 -5.39 -11.90 7.09
N LEU A 289 -5.38 -13.23 7.07
CA LEU A 289 -4.71 -14.00 6.02
C LEU A 289 -5.26 -13.67 4.63
N THR A 290 -6.59 -13.52 4.49
CA THR A 290 -7.19 -13.07 3.23
C THR A 290 -6.83 -11.62 2.88
N ALA A 291 -6.69 -10.74 3.87
CA ALA A 291 -6.25 -9.37 3.67
C ALA A 291 -4.82 -9.31 3.10
N ALA A 292 -3.89 -10.08 3.69
CA ALA A 292 -2.51 -10.21 3.24
C ALA A 292 -2.42 -10.81 1.84
N SER A 293 -3.16 -11.91 1.61
CA SER A 293 -3.20 -12.61 0.32
C SER A 293 -3.74 -11.70 -0.80
N SER A 294 -4.78 -10.91 -0.53
CA SER A 294 -5.36 -9.91 -1.44
C SER A 294 -4.36 -8.80 -1.80
N ALA A 295 -3.65 -8.27 -0.81
CA ALA A 295 -2.64 -7.24 -1.06
C ALA A 295 -1.47 -7.78 -1.90
N CYS A 296 -0.97 -8.99 -1.59
CA CYS A 296 0.07 -9.65 -2.39
C CYS A 296 -0.40 -9.93 -3.83
N ASN A 297 -1.63 -10.43 -3.99
CA ASN A 297 -2.24 -10.72 -5.28
C ASN A 297 -2.36 -9.45 -6.14
N SER A 298 -2.82 -8.35 -5.54
CA SER A 298 -2.86 -7.02 -6.17
C SER A 298 -1.47 -6.53 -6.57
N GLY A 299 -0.46 -6.77 -5.74
CA GLY A 299 0.94 -6.44 -6.04
C GLY A 299 1.49 -7.22 -7.23
N ILE A 300 1.26 -8.55 -7.31
CA ILE A 300 1.65 -9.38 -8.46
C ILE A 300 0.97 -8.86 -9.75
N PHE A 301 -0.32 -8.55 -9.65
CA PHE A 301 -1.09 -8.02 -10.77
C PHE A 301 -0.59 -6.64 -11.22
N ALA A 302 -0.35 -5.71 -10.30
CA ALA A 302 0.14 -4.36 -10.61
C ALA A 302 1.55 -4.41 -11.20
N ASN A 303 2.48 -5.15 -10.57
CA ASN A 303 3.86 -5.24 -11.02
C ASN A 303 4.01 -5.83 -12.41
N SER A 304 3.27 -6.88 -12.73
CA SER A 304 3.33 -7.48 -14.05
C SER A 304 2.89 -6.50 -15.16
N ARG A 305 1.97 -5.58 -14.87
CA ARG A 305 1.51 -4.53 -15.80
C ARG A 305 2.45 -3.34 -15.87
N ILE A 306 3.01 -2.91 -14.75
CA ILE A 306 4.04 -1.87 -14.73
C ILE A 306 5.22 -2.35 -15.56
N LEU A 307 5.69 -3.59 -15.33
CA LEU A 307 6.81 -4.16 -16.06
C LEU A 307 6.51 -4.37 -17.55
N PHE A 308 5.29 -4.81 -17.90
CA PHE A 308 4.82 -4.83 -19.29
C PHE A 308 4.87 -3.43 -19.93
N GLY A 309 4.37 -2.40 -19.24
CA GLY A 309 4.34 -1.02 -19.74
C GLY A 309 5.74 -0.40 -19.88
N LEU A 310 6.65 -0.68 -18.94
CA LEU A 310 8.06 -0.30 -19.05
C LEU A 310 8.71 -0.97 -20.27
N SER A 311 8.38 -2.24 -20.54
CA SER A 311 8.86 -2.96 -21.73
C SER A 311 8.27 -2.40 -23.03
N GLU A 312 6.99 -2.03 -23.04
CA GLU A 312 6.33 -1.39 -24.19
C GLU A 312 6.98 -0.04 -24.53
N LYS A 313 7.38 0.72 -23.51
CA LYS A 313 8.14 1.97 -23.64
C LYS A 313 9.63 1.76 -23.97
N GLY A 314 10.08 0.52 -24.21
CA GLY A 314 11.47 0.21 -24.55
C GLY A 314 12.46 0.29 -23.38
N GLN A 315 12.01 0.56 -22.16
CA GLN A 315 12.86 0.81 -20.99
C GLN A 315 13.45 -0.47 -20.36
N THR A 316 13.00 -1.65 -20.81
CA THR A 316 13.51 -2.96 -20.37
C THR A 316 13.39 -3.99 -21.49
N HIS A 317 13.80 -5.24 -21.22
CA HIS A 317 13.87 -6.31 -22.20
C HIS A 317 12.49 -6.66 -22.77
N ARG A 318 12.39 -6.74 -24.12
CA ARG A 318 11.13 -6.97 -24.85
C ARG A 318 10.39 -8.26 -24.47
N LEU A 319 11.06 -9.25 -23.87
CA LEU A 319 10.40 -10.48 -23.40
C LEU A 319 9.32 -10.21 -22.35
N LEU A 320 9.44 -9.12 -21.60
CA LEU A 320 8.49 -8.74 -20.55
C LEU A 320 7.13 -8.29 -21.09
N MET A 321 7.03 -7.98 -22.39
CA MET A 321 5.76 -7.69 -23.06
C MET A 321 5.05 -8.94 -23.63
N LYS A 322 5.64 -10.15 -23.50
CA LYS A 322 5.01 -11.36 -24.02
C LYS A 322 3.79 -11.75 -23.18
N THR A 323 2.67 -12.00 -23.85
CA THR A 323 1.46 -12.53 -23.20
C THR A 323 1.14 -13.97 -23.61
N ASN A 324 0.49 -14.72 -22.71
CA ASN A 324 -0.07 -16.03 -23.01
C ASN A 324 -1.33 -15.91 -23.88
N HIS A 325 -1.98 -17.03 -24.23
CA HIS A 325 -3.18 -17.04 -25.09
C HIS A 325 -4.38 -16.26 -24.49
N ARG A 326 -4.36 -15.97 -23.19
CA ARG A 326 -5.40 -15.23 -22.46
C ARG A 326 -5.02 -13.76 -22.22
N GLY A 327 -3.97 -13.26 -22.88
CA GLY A 327 -3.53 -11.87 -22.76
C GLY A 327 -2.88 -11.54 -21.41
N VAL A 328 -2.40 -12.54 -20.66
CA VAL A 328 -1.71 -12.36 -19.38
C VAL A 328 -0.20 -12.23 -19.60
N PRO A 329 0.48 -11.20 -19.04
CA PRO A 329 1.93 -10.97 -19.21
C PRO A 329 2.75 -11.95 -18.37
N PHE A 330 2.78 -13.22 -18.78
CA PHE A 330 3.29 -14.33 -17.97
C PHE A 330 4.78 -14.19 -17.60
N VAL A 331 5.63 -13.67 -18.50
CA VAL A 331 7.06 -13.47 -18.21
C VAL A 331 7.23 -12.44 -17.08
N ALA A 332 6.44 -11.36 -17.12
CA ALA A 332 6.47 -10.35 -16.08
C ALA A 332 5.97 -10.88 -14.72
N ILE A 333 4.97 -11.77 -14.72
CA ILE A 333 4.52 -12.48 -13.51
C ILE A 333 5.63 -13.37 -12.95
N LEU A 334 6.28 -14.19 -13.79
CA LEU A 334 7.35 -15.08 -13.35
C LEU A 334 8.51 -14.30 -12.73
N VAL A 335 8.93 -13.20 -13.36
CA VAL A 335 9.98 -12.31 -12.82
C VAL A 335 9.54 -11.70 -11.49
N THR A 336 8.28 -11.25 -11.39
CA THR A 336 7.72 -10.71 -10.15
C THR A 336 7.75 -11.74 -9.03
N CYS A 337 7.25 -12.96 -9.27
CA CYS A 337 7.24 -14.04 -8.28
C CYS A 337 8.65 -14.52 -7.92
N ALA A 338 9.59 -14.53 -8.86
CA ALA A 338 10.99 -14.84 -8.59
C ALA A 338 11.61 -13.80 -7.61
N LEU A 339 11.33 -12.51 -7.80
CA LEU A 339 11.78 -11.48 -6.88
C LEU A 339 11.08 -11.55 -5.52
N LEU A 340 9.77 -11.84 -5.48
CA LEU A 340 9.05 -12.08 -4.23
C LEU A 340 9.63 -13.26 -3.44
N SER A 341 10.21 -14.25 -4.14
CA SER A 341 10.87 -15.41 -3.52
C SER A 341 12.13 -15.05 -2.72
N ILE A 342 12.66 -13.83 -2.85
CA ILE A 342 13.67 -13.30 -1.91
C ILE A 342 13.13 -13.35 -0.46
N THR A 343 11.81 -13.13 -0.27
CA THR A 343 11.14 -13.26 1.03
C THR A 343 11.22 -14.66 1.60
N VAL A 344 11.17 -15.69 0.74
CA VAL A 344 11.30 -17.08 1.17
C VAL A 344 12.69 -17.31 1.75
N LEU A 345 13.72 -16.76 1.10
CA LEU A 345 15.10 -16.80 1.63
C LEU A 345 15.21 -16.01 2.94
N LEU A 346 14.61 -14.82 3.02
CA LEU A 346 14.61 -14.02 4.25
C LEU A 346 13.94 -14.77 5.42
N ASN A 347 12.77 -15.38 5.20
CA ASN A 347 12.08 -16.17 6.22
C ASN A 347 12.78 -17.51 6.52
N TYR A 348 13.68 -17.97 5.66
CA TYR A 348 14.53 -19.13 5.94
C TYR A 348 15.69 -18.75 6.87
N PHE A 349 16.37 -17.62 6.60
CA PHE A 349 17.51 -17.15 7.40
C PHE A 349 17.11 -16.41 8.68
N ILE A 350 15.93 -15.78 8.68
CA ILE A 350 15.38 -15.03 9.81
C ILE A 350 14.08 -15.71 10.21
N PRO A 351 14.09 -16.58 11.25
CA PRO A 351 12.90 -17.33 11.67
C PRO A 351 11.76 -16.43 12.16
N ASN A 352 12.07 -15.20 12.59
CA ASN A 352 11.09 -14.22 13.06
C ASN A 352 10.44 -13.47 11.88
N ALA A 353 9.25 -13.92 11.47
CA ALA A 353 8.46 -13.29 10.40
C ALA A 353 8.12 -11.82 10.70
N THR A 354 7.86 -11.46 11.97
CA THR A 354 7.60 -10.06 12.36
C THR A 354 8.82 -9.19 12.02
N GLN A 355 10.03 -9.64 12.34
CA GLN A 355 11.25 -8.89 12.03
C GLN A 355 11.45 -8.70 10.52
N VAL A 356 11.24 -9.76 9.72
CA VAL A 356 11.30 -9.67 8.25
C VAL A 356 10.25 -8.67 7.73
N PHE A 357 9.02 -8.74 8.25
CA PHE A 357 7.94 -7.81 7.92
C PHE A 357 8.35 -6.36 8.18
N PHE A 358 8.94 -6.04 9.34
CA PHE A 358 9.39 -4.68 9.65
C PHE A 358 10.45 -4.16 8.68
N TYR A 359 11.49 -4.95 8.38
CA TYR A 359 12.53 -4.51 7.45
C TYR A 359 12.01 -4.28 6.04
N VAL A 360 11.16 -5.18 5.56
CA VAL A 360 10.63 -5.11 4.20
C VAL A 360 9.61 -3.98 4.06
N THR A 361 8.72 -3.80 5.05
CA THR A 361 7.77 -2.68 5.07
C THR A 361 8.49 -1.34 5.15
N ALA A 362 9.57 -1.22 5.93
CA ALA A 362 10.39 -0.01 6.00
C ALA A 362 10.93 0.40 4.62
N ILE A 363 11.54 -0.54 3.88
CA ILE A 363 12.03 -0.28 2.52
C ILE A 363 10.87 0.14 1.60
N SER A 364 9.75 -0.58 1.66
CA SER A 364 8.55 -0.25 0.87
C SER A 364 8.06 1.17 1.13
N THR A 365 7.94 1.57 2.40
CA THR A 365 7.53 2.91 2.81
C THR A 365 8.47 3.98 2.26
N ILE A 366 9.78 3.78 2.34
CA ILE A 366 10.76 4.76 1.84
C ILE A 366 10.57 4.99 0.34
N LEU A 367 10.50 3.91 -0.44
CA LEU A 367 10.33 3.99 -1.89
C LEU A 367 9.00 4.65 -2.26
N LEU A 368 7.92 4.29 -1.55
CA LEU A 368 6.59 4.85 -1.76
C LEU A 368 6.55 6.36 -1.47
N VAL A 369 7.12 6.80 -0.35
CA VAL A 369 7.18 8.21 0.02
C VAL A 369 7.96 9.01 -1.02
N VAL A 370 9.05 8.45 -1.57
CA VAL A 370 9.78 9.10 -2.68
C VAL A 370 8.91 9.23 -3.93
N VAL A 371 8.16 8.18 -4.31
CA VAL A 371 7.21 8.24 -5.44
C VAL A 371 6.16 9.34 -5.20
N TRP A 372 5.59 9.41 -4.00
CA TRP A 372 4.61 10.44 -3.65
C TRP A 372 5.22 11.85 -3.66
N MET A 373 6.48 12.01 -3.25
CA MET A 373 7.19 13.29 -3.38
C MET A 373 7.33 13.74 -4.85
N PHE A 374 7.67 12.83 -5.76
CA PHE A 374 7.71 13.13 -7.21
C PHE A 374 6.34 13.57 -7.72
N ILE A 375 5.26 12.89 -7.32
CA ILE A 375 3.89 13.25 -7.74
C ILE A 375 3.50 14.63 -7.21
N MET A 376 3.79 14.94 -5.94
CA MET A 376 3.51 16.27 -5.40
C MET A 376 4.37 17.36 -6.05
N HIS A 377 5.59 17.02 -6.46
CA HIS A 377 6.43 17.95 -7.22
C HIS A 377 5.88 18.19 -8.62
N ALA A 378 5.38 17.14 -9.29
CA ALA A 378 4.69 17.24 -10.55
C ALA A 378 3.44 18.14 -10.42
N TYR A 379 2.67 18.01 -9.34
CA TYR A 379 1.54 18.89 -9.06
C TYR A 379 1.96 20.36 -8.91
N ALA A 380 3.01 20.63 -8.12
CA ALA A 380 3.49 21.99 -7.94
C ALA A 380 3.94 22.64 -9.27
N LYS A 381 4.54 21.86 -10.16
CA LYS A 381 4.91 22.31 -11.51
C LYS A 381 3.69 22.48 -12.41
N TYR A 382 2.73 21.55 -12.39
CA TYR A 382 1.45 21.65 -13.09
C TYR A 382 0.71 22.94 -12.71
N ALA A 383 0.52 23.20 -11.41
CA ALA A 383 -0.21 24.36 -10.91
C ALA A 383 0.48 25.68 -11.28
N LYS A 384 1.82 25.69 -11.37
CA LYS A 384 2.60 26.86 -11.81
C LYS A 384 2.56 27.08 -13.31
N SER A 385 2.67 26.01 -14.10
CA SER A 385 2.73 26.07 -15.57
C SER A 385 1.37 26.21 -16.23
N ASN A 386 0.28 25.76 -15.59
CA ASN A 386 -1.08 25.78 -16.13
C ASN A 386 -2.07 26.51 -15.20
N PRO A 387 -1.85 27.80 -14.87
CA PRO A 387 -2.65 28.51 -13.87
C PRO A 387 -4.12 28.65 -14.26
N ASN A 388 -4.44 28.75 -15.55
CA ASN A 388 -5.84 28.87 -16.00
C ASN A 388 -6.60 27.54 -15.87
N HIS A 389 -6.03 26.43 -16.31
CA HIS A 389 -6.63 25.10 -16.09
C HIS A 389 -6.78 24.77 -14.60
N HIS A 390 -5.80 25.15 -13.77
CA HIS A 390 -5.90 25.00 -12.32
C HIS A 390 -7.10 25.79 -11.74
N LYS A 391 -7.31 27.03 -12.20
CA LYS A 391 -8.45 27.87 -11.77
C LYS A 391 -9.80 27.30 -12.20
N GLU A 392 -9.87 26.74 -13.40
CA GLU A 392 -11.09 26.15 -13.99
C GLU A 392 -11.42 24.75 -13.42
N SER A 393 -10.47 24.13 -12.72
CA SER A 393 -10.66 22.80 -12.15
C SER A 393 -11.77 22.76 -11.10
N GLN A 394 -12.79 21.96 -11.40
CA GLN A 394 -13.91 21.66 -10.49
C GLN A 394 -13.48 20.76 -9.31
N PHE A 395 -12.30 20.13 -9.39
CA PHE A 395 -11.77 19.22 -8.38
C PHE A 395 -10.36 19.62 -7.93
N LYS A 396 -10.16 20.90 -7.64
CA LYS A 396 -8.85 21.44 -7.23
C LYS A 396 -8.40 21.03 -5.82
N LEU A 397 -7.08 20.95 -5.61
CA LEU A 397 -6.48 20.90 -4.28
C LEU A 397 -6.75 22.22 -3.53
N PRO A 398 -7.40 22.20 -2.35
CA PRO A 398 -7.56 23.40 -1.54
C PRO A 398 -6.20 24.00 -1.18
N GLY A 399 -6.01 25.30 -1.41
CA GLY A 399 -4.73 26.00 -1.17
C GLY A 399 -3.65 25.78 -2.24
N GLY A 400 -3.93 24.98 -3.29
CA GLY A 400 -3.07 24.81 -4.46
C GLY A 400 -1.61 24.49 -4.10
N ILE A 401 -0.68 25.28 -4.62
CA ILE A 401 0.76 25.04 -4.48
C ILE A 401 1.23 25.04 -3.01
N HIS A 402 0.65 25.86 -2.14
CA HIS A 402 1.07 25.94 -0.72
C HIS A 402 0.77 24.64 0.01
N THR A 403 -0.42 24.09 -0.21
CA THR A 403 -0.81 22.78 0.31
C THR A 403 0.08 21.68 -0.27
N ALA A 404 0.43 21.77 -1.56
CA ALA A 404 1.34 20.80 -2.16
C ALA A 404 2.74 20.81 -1.51
N ARG A 405 3.27 21.99 -1.18
CA ARG A 405 4.53 22.13 -0.43
C ARG A 405 4.43 21.63 1.01
N PHE A 406 3.30 21.85 1.68
CA PHE A 406 3.04 21.29 3.01
C PHE A 406 3.07 19.76 2.99
N VAL A 407 2.40 19.12 2.01
CA VAL A 407 2.42 17.65 1.85
C VAL A 407 3.85 17.15 1.57
N GLN A 408 4.64 17.86 0.76
CA GLN A 408 6.05 17.51 0.53
C GLN A 408 6.89 17.60 1.81
N LEU A 409 6.71 18.67 2.60
CA LEU A 409 7.40 18.82 3.87
C LEU A 409 7.05 17.68 4.84
N PHE A 410 5.78 17.25 4.86
CA PHE A 410 5.35 16.09 5.63
C PHE A 410 6.04 14.80 5.19
N PHE A 411 6.18 14.56 3.88
CA PHE A 411 6.91 13.40 3.38
C PHE A 411 8.40 13.43 3.72
N VAL A 412 9.04 14.61 3.68
CA VAL A 412 10.41 14.78 4.18
C VAL A 412 10.47 14.45 5.67
N PHE A 413 9.51 14.94 6.45
CA PHE A 413 9.41 14.63 7.88
C PHE A 413 9.28 13.11 8.12
N VAL A 414 8.45 12.39 7.36
CA VAL A 414 8.36 10.92 7.46
C VAL A 414 9.71 10.26 7.16
N LEU A 415 10.44 10.68 6.12
CA LEU A 415 11.76 10.13 5.82
C LEU A 415 12.78 10.42 6.94
N LEU A 416 12.71 11.58 7.60
CA LEU A 416 13.56 11.90 8.75
C LEU A 416 13.25 10.98 9.94
N ILE A 417 11.97 10.69 10.21
CA ILE A 417 11.60 9.72 11.23
C ILE A 417 12.16 8.33 10.90
N LEU A 418 12.05 7.88 9.65
CA LEU A 418 12.61 6.61 9.19
C LEU A 418 14.14 6.57 9.28
N PHE A 419 14.81 7.73 9.23
CA PHE A 419 16.25 7.81 9.43
C PHE A 419 16.64 7.72 10.92
N ILE A 420 15.84 8.34 11.79
CA ILE A 420 16.11 8.36 13.24
C ILE A 420 15.86 6.99 13.87
N VAL A 421 14.79 6.30 13.48
CA VAL A 421 14.40 4.99 14.03
C VAL A 421 15.44 3.92 13.65
N PRO A 422 16.08 3.23 14.61
CA PRO A 422 17.17 2.29 14.34
C PRO A 422 16.81 1.19 13.33
N ASP A 423 15.62 0.61 13.45
CA ASP A 423 15.18 -0.53 12.64
C ASP A 423 14.92 -0.16 11.17
N THR A 424 14.65 1.11 10.88
CA THR A 424 14.32 1.59 9.52
C THR A 424 15.45 2.41 8.89
N ARG A 425 16.40 2.89 9.71
CA ARG A 425 17.54 3.72 9.30
C ARG A 425 18.35 3.10 8.17
N MET A 426 18.64 1.81 8.24
CA MET A 426 19.45 1.12 7.24
C MET A 426 18.79 1.21 5.85
N GLY A 427 17.45 1.06 5.79
CA GLY A 427 16.70 1.23 4.55
C GLY A 427 16.87 2.63 3.97
N VAL A 428 16.85 3.67 4.80
CA VAL A 428 17.02 5.06 4.35
C VAL A 428 18.44 5.27 3.81
N VAL A 429 19.46 4.81 4.54
CA VAL A 429 20.87 4.95 4.16
C VAL A 429 21.20 4.23 2.85
N LEU A 430 20.57 3.08 2.60
CA LEU A 430 20.79 2.30 1.36
C LEU A 430 19.95 2.80 0.18
N SER A 431 18.85 3.52 0.43
CA SER A 431 17.96 4.00 -0.64
C SER A 431 18.62 4.85 -1.74
N PRO A 432 19.65 5.70 -1.48
CA PRO A 432 20.36 6.42 -2.54
C PRO A 432 21.03 5.49 -3.56
N ILE A 433 21.46 4.29 -3.15
CA ILE A 433 22.07 3.30 -4.07
C ILE A 433 21.09 2.96 -5.19
N TRP A 434 19.81 2.74 -4.85
CA TRP A 434 18.76 2.47 -5.85
C TRP A 434 18.62 3.61 -6.85
N PHE A 435 18.56 4.86 -6.38
CA PHE A 435 18.41 6.03 -7.26
C PHE A 435 19.66 6.29 -8.12
N ILE A 436 20.86 6.04 -7.57
CA ILE A 436 22.12 6.08 -8.34
C ILE A 436 22.09 5.02 -9.44
N LEU A 437 21.69 3.78 -9.12
CA LEU A 437 21.56 2.70 -10.11
C LEU A 437 20.55 3.07 -11.21
N LEU A 438 19.38 3.63 -10.86
CA LEU A 438 18.42 4.11 -11.86
C LEU A 438 18.99 5.24 -12.73
N GLY A 439 19.79 6.15 -12.15
CA GLY A 439 20.51 7.17 -12.89
C GLY A 439 21.45 6.57 -13.95
N LEU A 440 22.24 5.57 -13.57
CA LEU A 440 23.15 4.86 -14.47
C LEU A 440 22.40 4.09 -15.56
N ILE A 441 21.32 3.39 -15.21
CA ILE A 441 20.48 2.65 -16.16
C ILE A 441 19.85 3.62 -17.16
N TYR A 442 19.31 4.75 -16.71
CA TYR A 442 18.70 5.76 -17.57
C TYR A 442 19.72 6.39 -18.53
N PHE A 443 20.93 6.70 -18.06
CA PHE A 443 22.00 7.23 -18.89
C PHE A 443 22.38 6.25 -20.02
N ASN A 444 22.54 4.97 -19.69
CA ASN A 444 22.84 3.93 -20.68
C ASN A 444 21.68 3.72 -21.67
N TYR A 445 20.44 3.75 -21.18
CA TYR A 445 19.23 3.66 -22.00
C TYR A 445 19.15 4.81 -23.02
N THR A 446 19.28 6.05 -22.57
CA THR A 446 19.20 7.23 -23.45
C THR A 446 20.36 7.33 -24.43
N LYS A 447 21.58 6.90 -24.04
CA LYS A 447 22.72 6.80 -24.95
C LYS A 447 22.45 5.83 -26.10
N LYS A 448 21.86 4.67 -25.81
CA LYS A 448 21.50 3.66 -26.81
C LYS A 448 20.41 4.17 -27.76
N GLU A 449 19.40 4.86 -27.21
CA GLU A 449 18.30 5.43 -28.01
C GLU A 449 18.79 6.53 -28.97
N ARG A 450 19.66 7.42 -28.49
CA ARG A 450 20.30 8.45 -29.33
C ARG A 450 21.16 7.85 -30.44
N ALA A 451 21.93 6.80 -30.15
CA ALA A 451 22.76 6.12 -31.14
C ALA A 451 21.93 5.42 -32.24
N ILE A 452 20.76 4.87 -31.89
CA ILE A 452 19.84 4.28 -32.88
C ILE A 452 19.22 5.39 -33.75
N GLN A 453 18.80 6.51 -33.15
CA GLN A 453 18.23 7.62 -33.89
C GLN A 453 19.23 8.30 -34.85
N SER A 454 20.51 8.38 -34.48
CA SER A 454 21.55 8.90 -35.38
C SER A 454 21.79 7.97 -36.56
N GLN A 455 21.82 6.65 -36.35
CA GLN A 455 21.96 5.67 -37.45
C GLN A 455 20.77 5.63 -38.41
N VAL A 456 19.56 5.95 -37.93
CA VAL A 456 18.38 6.06 -38.80
C VAL A 456 18.42 7.37 -39.59
N LYS A 457 18.88 8.48 -39.00
CA LYS A 457 19.06 9.76 -39.70
C LYS A 457 20.17 9.75 -40.75
N GLU A 458 21.19 8.91 -40.60
CA GLU A 458 22.25 8.74 -41.62
C GLU A 458 21.81 7.83 -42.80
N LYS A 459 20.69 7.11 -42.67
CA LYS A 459 20.16 6.20 -43.70
C LYS A 459 18.97 6.77 -44.47
N VAL A 460 18.49 7.96 -44.10
CA VAL A 460 17.46 8.74 -44.79
C VAL A 460 18.15 9.95 -45.40
#